data_AF-A0A382UU53-F1
#
_entry.id   AF-A0A382UU53-F1
#
_cell.length_a   1.000
_cell.length_b   1.000
_cell.length_c   1.000
_cell.angle_alpha   90.00
_cell.angle_beta   90.00
_cell.angle_gamma   90.00
#
_symmetry.space_group_name_H-M   'P 1'
#
loop_
_entity.id
_entity.type
_entity.pdbx_description
1 polymer ?
#
loop_
_entity_poly.entity_id
_entity_poly.type
_entity_poly.pdbx_seq_one_letter_code
_entity_poly.pdbx_strand_id
1 'polypeptide(L)'
;VLLVCALHGVVHGEQALEKFFAQNCVKCHGPKKQKGKVRLDRPVDVLFADGELLETVASMLESGDMPPEKAPQPKAEARAKALQLLQKRILANRPSNTLKRITRAEYTNTLRDLFGV
;
A
#
# COMPACT_ATOMS: atom_id res chain seq x y z
N VAL A 1 6.90 27.82 -9.89
CA VAL A 1 7.57 26.59 -10.41
C VAL A 1 7.51 25.41 -9.43
N LEU A 2 7.69 25.62 -8.11
CA LEU A 2 7.59 24.56 -7.09
C LEU A 2 6.23 23.81 -7.05
N LEU A 3 5.11 24.50 -7.27
CA LEU A 3 3.77 23.89 -7.29
C LEU A 3 3.54 22.93 -8.47
N VAL A 4 4.26 23.13 -9.59
CA VAL A 4 4.10 22.36 -10.82
C VAL A 4 4.86 21.03 -10.72
N CYS A 5 6.04 20.99 -10.09
CA CYS A 5 6.81 19.75 -9.94
C CYS A 5 6.14 18.69 -9.05
N ALA A 6 5.40 19.11 -8.02
CA ALA A 6 4.71 18.18 -7.12
C ALA A 6 3.59 17.41 -7.84
N LEU A 7 2.84 18.08 -8.72
CA LEU A 7 1.77 17.46 -9.51
C LEU A 7 2.32 16.49 -10.56
N HIS A 8 3.41 16.85 -11.25
CA HIS A 8 4.04 15.97 -12.24
C HIS A 8 4.67 14.71 -11.60
N GLY A 9 5.28 14.85 -10.42
CA GLY A 9 5.88 13.73 -9.69
C GLY A 9 4.84 12.71 -9.20
N VAL A 10 3.67 13.18 -8.73
CA VAL A 10 2.58 12.31 -8.28
C VAL A 10 1.97 11.55 -9.46
N VAL A 11 1.61 12.25 -10.54
CA VAL A 11 0.99 11.65 -11.73
C VAL A 11 1.93 10.63 -12.40
N HIS A 12 3.23 10.93 -12.48
CA HIS A 12 4.19 9.98 -13.03
C HIS A 12 4.38 8.73 -12.14
N GLY A 13 4.25 8.88 -10.82
CA GLY A 13 4.29 7.76 -9.88
C GLY A 13 3.11 6.80 -10.08
N GLU A 14 1.91 7.36 -10.18
CA GLU A 14 0.67 6.59 -10.38
C GLU A 14 0.68 5.80 -11.70
N GLN A 15 1.05 6.44 -12.80
CA GLN A 15 1.19 5.76 -14.09
C GLN A 15 2.23 4.64 -14.08
N ALA A 16 3.32 4.79 -13.33
CA ALA A 16 4.33 3.74 -13.20
C ALA A 16 3.79 2.54 -12.42
N LEU A 17 2.97 2.78 -11.39
CA LEU A 17 2.34 1.73 -10.60
C LEU A 17 1.24 1.00 -11.39
N GLU A 18 0.43 1.72 -12.17
CA GLU A 18 -0.56 1.13 -13.07
C GLU A 18 0.08 0.18 -14.07
N LYS A 19 1.17 0.61 -14.72
CA LYS A 19 1.93 -0.25 -15.65
C LYS A 19 2.48 -1.48 -14.95
N PHE A 20 2.96 -1.34 -13.71
CA PHE A 20 3.45 -2.46 -12.93
C PHE A 20 2.33 -3.48 -12.64
N PHE A 21 1.14 -3.03 -12.22
CA PHE A 21 -0.01 -3.92 -11.98
C PHE A 21 -0.51 -4.58 -13.25
N ALA A 22 -0.61 -3.84 -14.35
CA ALA A 22 -1.03 -4.38 -15.64
C ALA A 22 -0.12 -5.53 -16.11
N GLN A 23 1.20 -5.37 -15.94
CA GLN A 23 2.19 -6.36 -16.38
C GLN A 23 2.28 -7.57 -15.45
N ASN A 24 2.20 -7.37 -14.13
CA ASN A 24 2.59 -8.39 -13.15
C ASN A 24 1.41 -8.96 -12.35
N CYS A 25 0.29 -8.24 -12.22
CA CYS A 25 -0.79 -8.58 -11.30
C CYS A 25 -2.09 -8.97 -12.01
N VAL A 26 -2.51 -8.20 -13.02
CA VAL A 26 -3.84 -8.31 -13.65
C VAL A 26 -4.12 -9.67 -14.30
N LYS A 27 -3.09 -10.42 -14.73
CA LYS A 27 -3.27 -11.77 -15.27
C LYS A 27 -3.95 -12.72 -14.29
N CYS A 28 -3.72 -12.52 -12.98
CA CYS A 28 -4.24 -13.38 -11.90
C CYS A 28 -5.26 -12.68 -10.99
N HIS A 29 -5.28 -11.35 -10.98
CA HIS A 29 -6.15 -10.49 -10.16
C HIS A 29 -6.95 -9.52 -11.02
N GLY A 30 -7.42 -9.97 -12.18
CA GLY A 30 -8.17 -9.17 -13.15
C GLY A 30 -9.56 -9.72 -13.45
N PRO A 31 -10.21 -9.31 -14.54
CA PRO A 31 -11.60 -9.72 -14.81
C PRO A 31 -11.71 -11.21 -15.12
N LYS A 32 -10.68 -11.81 -15.75
CA LYS A 32 -10.66 -13.22 -16.14
C LYS A 32 -10.39 -14.18 -14.97
N LYS A 33 -9.61 -13.74 -13.97
CA LYS A 33 -9.18 -14.54 -12.81
C LYS A 33 -9.01 -13.62 -11.62
N GLN A 34 -9.56 -14.02 -10.48
CA GLN A 34 -9.55 -13.24 -9.23
C GLN A 34 -9.00 -14.09 -8.09
N LYS A 35 -7.72 -14.46 -8.19
CA LYS A 35 -7.08 -15.26 -7.14
C LYS A 35 -7.16 -14.50 -5.80
N GLY A 36 -7.49 -15.22 -4.73
CA GLY A 36 -7.67 -14.61 -3.41
C GLY A 36 -8.82 -13.59 -3.32
N LYS A 37 -9.75 -13.57 -4.29
CA LYS A 37 -10.84 -12.58 -4.39
C LYS A 37 -10.36 -11.12 -4.50
N VAL A 38 -9.12 -10.91 -4.93
CA VAL A 38 -8.51 -9.59 -5.11
C VAL A 38 -8.60 -9.12 -6.57
N ARG A 39 -8.93 -7.83 -6.77
CA ARG A 39 -9.05 -7.15 -8.08
C ARG A 39 -8.07 -5.98 -8.17
N LEU A 40 -7.15 -6.03 -9.13
CA LEU A 40 -6.09 -5.04 -9.36
C LEU A 40 -6.10 -4.48 -10.79
N ASP A 41 -7.16 -4.74 -11.56
CA ASP A 41 -7.38 -4.20 -12.91
C ASP A 41 -8.13 -2.86 -12.91
N ARG A 42 -8.47 -2.33 -11.73
CA ARG A 42 -9.11 -1.03 -11.58
C ARG A 42 -8.07 0.09 -11.64
N PRO A 43 -8.48 1.31 -12.02
CA PRO A 43 -7.67 2.52 -11.88
C PRO A 43 -7.06 2.64 -10.46
N VAL A 44 -5.80 3.09 -10.37
CA VAL A 44 -5.08 3.10 -9.07
C VAL A 44 -5.69 4.05 -8.06
N ASP A 45 -6.34 5.13 -8.49
CA ASP A 45 -7.09 6.05 -7.63
C ASP A 45 -8.23 5.32 -6.88
N VAL A 46 -8.92 4.40 -7.55
CA VAL A 46 -9.96 3.56 -6.92
C VAL A 46 -9.34 2.57 -5.95
N LEU A 47 -8.21 1.94 -6.32
CA LEU A 47 -7.49 1.02 -5.43
C LEU A 47 -6.93 1.76 -4.20
N PHE A 48 -6.53 3.01 -4.37
CA PHE A 48 -6.00 3.84 -3.31
C PHE A 48 -7.03 4.27 -2.27
N ALA A 49 -8.32 4.11 -2.53
CA ALA A 49 -9.35 4.31 -1.52
C ALA A 49 -9.38 3.16 -0.48
N ASP A 50 -8.81 2.00 -0.82
CA ASP A 50 -8.83 0.80 0.01
C ASP A 50 -7.45 0.58 0.66
N GLY A 51 -7.26 1.13 1.87
CA GLY A 51 -5.99 1.05 2.59
C GLY A 51 -5.57 -0.37 2.94
N GLU A 52 -6.53 -1.23 3.34
CA GLU A 52 -6.27 -2.62 3.71
C GLU A 52 -5.80 -3.44 2.50
N LEU A 53 -6.41 -3.20 1.34
CA LEU A 53 -5.95 -3.78 0.08
C LEU A 53 -4.52 -3.35 -0.24
N LEU A 54 -4.18 -2.07 -0.09
CA LEU A 54 -2.82 -1.59 -0.36
C LEU A 54 -1.78 -2.22 0.57
N GLU A 55 -2.10 -2.34 1.87
CA GLU A 55 -1.22 -3.00 2.84
C GLU A 55 -1.01 -4.47 2.47
N THR A 56 -2.09 -5.18 2.13
CA THR A 56 -2.02 -6.57 1.68
C THR A 56 -1.14 -6.73 0.44
N VAL A 57 -1.33 -5.88 -0.58
CA VAL A 57 -0.52 -5.93 -1.80
C VAL A 57 0.94 -5.62 -1.50
N ALA A 58 1.22 -4.64 -0.64
CA ALA A 58 2.59 -4.31 -0.25
C ALA A 58 3.26 -5.48 0.47
N SER A 59 2.58 -6.12 1.43
CA SER A 59 3.12 -7.28 2.15
C SER A 59 3.44 -8.45 1.21
N MET A 60 2.55 -8.77 0.26
CA MET A 60 2.77 -9.86 -0.70
C MET A 60 3.90 -9.57 -1.70
N LEU A 61 4.15 -8.30 -2.02
CA LEU A 61 5.29 -7.88 -2.84
C LEU A 61 6.59 -7.87 -2.04
N GLU A 62 6.53 -7.55 -0.75
CA GLU A 62 7.68 -7.53 0.16
C GLU A 62 8.16 -8.94 0.50
N SER A 63 7.24 -9.88 0.72
CA SER A 63 7.56 -11.30 0.91
C SER A 63 8.08 -11.96 -0.38
N GLY A 64 7.76 -11.38 -1.55
CA GLY A 64 8.08 -11.96 -2.85
C GLY A 64 7.15 -13.10 -3.28
N ASP A 65 6.06 -13.34 -2.55
CA ASP A 65 5.05 -14.35 -2.88
C ASP A 65 4.25 -14.00 -4.14
N MET A 66 4.20 -12.70 -4.46
CA MET A 66 3.54 -12.18 -5.65
C MET A 66 4.51 -11.44 -6.58
N PRO A 67 4.45 -11.70 -7.90
CA PRO A 67 3.68 -12.75 -8.58
C PRO A 67 4.07 -14.18 -8.12
N PRO A 68 3.23 -15.21 -8.35
CA PRO A 68 3.61 -16.58 -7.96
C PRO A 68 4.79 -17.09 -8.78
N GLU A 69 5.57 -18.05 -8.25
CA GLU A 69 6.78 -18.59 -8.90
C GLU A 69 6.59 -19.03 -10.37
N LYS A 70 5.40 -19.55 -10.71
CA LYS A 70 5.05 -19.99 -12.07
C LYS A 70 4.72 -18.85 -13.04
N ALA A 71 4.74 -17.60 -12.59
CA ALA A 71 4.51 -16.41 -13.39
C ALA A 71 5.81 -15.61 -13.57
N PRO A 72 5.94 -14.80 -14.63
CA PRO A 72 7.08 -13.91 -14.80
C PRO A 72 7.24 -13.00 -13.59
N GLN A 73 8.44 -13.01 -13.00
CA GLN A 73 8.80 -12.16 -11.87
C GLN A 73 9.25 -10.78 -12.36
N PRO A 74 8.85 -9.69 -11.71
CA PRO A 74 9.41 -8.38 -12.00
C PRO A 74 10.87 -8.32 -11.59
N LYS A 75 11.63 -7.43 -12.23
CA LYS A 75 12.98 -7.09 -11.78
C LYS A 75 12.96 -6.52 -10.36
N ALA A 76 14.02 -6.75 -9.59
CA ALA A 76 14.12 -6.29 -8.20
C ALA A 76 13.90 -4.77 -8.08
N GLU A 77 14.43 -3.99 -9.01
CA GLU A 77 14.31 -2.53 -9.02
C GLU A 77 12.87 -2.08 -9.30
N ALA A 78 12.16 -2.79 -10.19
CA ALA A 78 10.77 -2.50 -10.49
C ALA A 78 9.86 -2.81 -9.30
N ARG A 79 10.11 -3.94 -8.62
CA ARG A 79 9.39 -4.31 -7.39
C ARG A 79 9.65 -3.31 -6.26
N ALA A 80 10.91 -2.93 -6.04
CA ALA A 80 11.27 -1.93 -5.03
C ALA A 80 10.60 -0.58 -5.30
N LYS A 81 10.57 -0.14 -6.57
CA LYS A 81 9.89 1.10 -6.95
C LYS A 81 8.38 1.04 -6.72
N ALA A 82 7.74 -0.08 -7.04
CA ALA A 82 6.31 -0.29 -6.77
C ALA A 82 6.01 -0.26 -5.26
N LEU A 83 6.83 -0.96 -4.45
CA LEU A 83 6.74 -0.95 -2.99
C LEU A 83 6.87 0.46 -2.42
N GLN A 84 7.84 1.25 -2.88
CA GLN A 84 8.01 2.64 -2.43
C GLN A 84 6.77 3.51 -2.72
N LEU A 85 6.14 3.33 -3.87
CA LEU A 85 4.92 4.06 -4.23
C LEU A 85 3.74 3.64 -3.36
N LEU A 86 3.58 2.34 -3.12
CA LEU A 86 2.54 1.80 -2.24
C LEU A 86 2.71 2.29 -0.80
N GLN A 87 3.92 2.22 -0.24
CA GLN A 87 4.21 2.68 1.11
C GLN A 87 3.92 4.18 1.28
N LYS A 88 4.30 5.02 0.30
CA LYS A 88 3.95 6.44 0.30
C LYS A 88 2.44 6.65 0.36
N ARG A 89 1.68 5.86 -0.41
CA ARG A 89 0.23 5.96 -0.42
C ARG A 89 -0.41 5.47 0.88
N ILE A 90 0.04 4.35 1.42
CA ILE A 90 -0.41 3.81 2.71
C ILE A 90 -0.20 4.87 3.81
N LEU A 91 0.99 5.49 3.86
CA LEU A 91 1.28 6.55 4.83
C LEU A 91 0.38 7.78 4.64
N ALA A 92 0.08 8.16 3.39
CA ALA A 92 -0.83 9.27 3.10
C ALA A 92 -2.30 8.97 3.44
N ASN A 93 -2.70 7.69 3.37
CA ASN A 93 -4.05 7.24 3.71
C ASN A 93 -4.26 7.03 5.22
N ARG A 94 -3.17 6.96 6.01
CA ARG A 94 -3.31 6.84 7.46
C ARG A 94 -4.06 8.06 7.99
N PRO A 95 -5.07 7.87 8.85
CA PRO A 95 -5.72 8.99 9.50
C PRO A 95 -4.64 9.84 10.19
N SER A 96 -4.85 11.15 10.29
CA SER A 96 -3.99 11.97 11.13
C SER A 96 -4.32 11.66 12.59
N ASN A 97 -3.76 10.58 13.11
CA ASN A 97 -3.70 10.37 14.55
C ASN A 97 -2.59 11.27 15.09
N THR A 98 -2.97 12.50 15.45
CA THR A 98 -2.15 13.29 16.37
C THR A 98 -1.95 12.45 17.62
N LEU A 99 -0.73 11.95 17.78
CA LEU A 99 -0.35 11.24 18.99
C LEU A 99 -0.48 12.23 20.14
N LYS A 100 -1.60 12.17 20.86
CA LYS A 100 -1.81 12.97 22.06
C LYS A 100 -0.83 12.44 23.09
N ARG A 101 0.01 13.34 23.62
CA ARG A 101 0.87 13.01 24.76
C ARG A 101 -0.03 12.64 25.94
N ILE A 102 0.07 11.40 26.40
CA ILE A 102 -0.59 10.97 27.63
C ILE A 102 0.13 11.58 28.84
N THR A 103 -0.66 12.01 29.81
CA THR A 103 -0.18 12.41 31.14
C THR A 103 0.25 11.18 31.92
N ARG A 104 1.06 11.39 32.98
CA ARG A 104 1.44 10.30 33.89
C ARG A 104 0.22 9.62 34.51
N ALA A 105 -0.83 10.39 34.82
CA ALA A 105 -2.07 9.88 35.40
C ALA A 105 -2.83 8.98 34.41
N GLU A 106 -2.99 9.43 33.16
CA GLU A 106 -3.62 8.62 32.10
C GLU A 106 -2.84 7.30 31.90
N TYR A 107 -1.50 7.34 31.88
CA TYR A 107 -0.69 6.12 31.78
C TYR A 107 -0.92 5.15 32.94
N THR A 108 -0.90 5.63 34.19
CA THR A 108 -1.13 4.80 35.38
C THR A 108 -2.54 4.21 35.37
N ASN A 109 -3.55 4.97 34.97
CA ASN A 109 -4.92 4.48 34.89
C ASN A 109 -5.06 3.39 33.83
N THR A 110 -4.43 3.55 32.65
CA THR A 110 -4.43 2.51 31.60
C THR A 110 -3.74 1.23 32.07
N LEU A 111 -2.62 1.34 32.80
CA LEU A 111 -1.95 0.17 33.35
C LEU A 111 -2.81 -0.55 34.41
N ARG A 112 -3.49 0.20 35.27
CA ARG A 112 -4.43 -0.36 36.24
C ARG A 112 -5.65 -1.02 35.57
N ASP A 113 -6.18 -0.43 34.52
CA ASP A 113 -7.34 -0.96 33.81
C ASP A 113 -7.00 -2.25 33.05
N LEU A 114 -5.82 -2.29 32.39
CA LEU A 114 -5.37 -3.47 31.64
C LEU A 114 -4.85 -4.59 32.54
N PHE A 115 -4.17 -4.26 33.64
CA PHE A 115 -3.41 -5.24 34.43
C PHE A 115 -3.81 -5.31 35.91
N GLY A 116 -4.72 -4.45 36.38
CA GLY A 116 -5.24 -4.47 37.75
C GLY A 116 -4.25 -4.00 38.84
N VAL A 117 -3.12 -3.38 38.45
CA VAL A 117 -2.03 -2.98 39.37
C VAL A 117 -2.14 -1.55 39.90
#